data_AF-A0A7W3TPM9-F1
#
_entry.id   AF-A0A7W3TPM9-F1
#
_cell.length_a   1.000
_cell.length_b   1.000
_cell.length_c   1.000
_cell.angle_alpha   90.00
_cell.angle_beta   90.00
_cell.angle_gamma   90.00
#
_symmetry.space_group_name_H-M   'P 1'
#
loop_
_entity.id
_entity.type
_entity.pdbx_description
1 polymer ?
#
loop_
_entity_poly.entity_id
_entity_poly.type
_entity_poly.pdbx_seq_one_letter_code
_entity_poly.pdbx_strand_id
1 'polypeptide(L)'
;MLQRSLGLLRQRWIAGCRDRETALRLLFLCWYGNIEPPSLTGIEGIPDGQELCEQAYASLGGSACQDPEVCFVVALMIELCPWCLGNPDHWETAGPPEASDAYRPHVSAASFAGRGVYGEYFTYMLTGVGG
;
A
#
# COMPACT_ATOMS: atom_id res chain seq x y z
N MET A 1 -10.23 11.13 -9.72
CA MET A 1 -8.93 10.97 -10.43
C MET A 1 -8.29 9.62 -10.11
N LEU A 2 -8.37 9.14 -8.86
CA LEU A 2 -7.77 7.87 -8.43
C LEU A 2 -8.36 6.62 -9.11
N GLN A 3 -9.67 6.60 -9.40
CA GLN A 3 -10.28 5.50 -10.17
C GLN A 3 -9.60 5.24 -11.51
N ARG A 4 -9.22 6.30 -12.23
CA ARG A 4 -8.48 6.16 -13.49
C ARG A 4 -7.09 5.60 -13.26
N SER A 5 -6.40 6.05 -12.22
CA SER A 5 -5.07 5.55 -11.83
C SER A 5 -5.12 4.07 -11.46
N LEU A 6 -6.13 3.65 -10.69
CA LEU A 6 -6.39 2.25 -10.36
C LEU A 6 -6.62 1.42 -11.63
N GLY A 7 -7.46 1.89 -12.55
CA GLY A 7 -7.71 1.21 -13.82
C GLY A 7 -6.43 1.00 -14.65
N LEU A 8 -5.58 2.03 -14.76
CA LEU A 8 -4.31 1.95 -15.49
C LEU A 8 -3.30 1.01 -14.80
N LEU A 9 -3.20 1.05 -13.47
CA LEU A 9 -2.32 0.16 -12.72
C LEU A 9 -2.79 -1.29 -12.81
N ARG A 10 -4.10 -1.55 -12.77
CA ARG A 10 -4.65 -2.89 -12.99
C ARG A 10 -4.38 -3.39 -14.41
N GLN A 11 -4.46 -2.54 -15.43
CA GLN A 11 -4.06 -2.94 -16.80
C GLN A 11 -2.59 -3.33 -16.87
N ARG A 12 -1.70 -2.56 -16.24
CA ARG A 12 -0.27 -2.91 -16.12
C ARG A 12 -0.07 -4.24 -15.37
N TRP A 13 -0.81 -4.43 -14.28
CA TRP A 13 -0.81 -5.68 -13.51
C TRP A 13 -1.26 -6.86 -14.37
N ILE A 14 -2.36 -6.75 -15.09
CA ILE A 14 -2.85 -7.83 -15.97
C ILE A 14 -1.84 -8.12 -17.09
N ALA A 15 -1.13 -7.09 -17.59
CA ALA A 15 -0.07 -7.23 -18.59
C ALA A 15 1.24 -7.84 -18.04
N GLY A 16 1.30 -8.25 -16.77
CA GLY A 16 2.46 -8.87 -16.16
C GLY A 16 3.52 -7.92 -15.62
N CYS A 17 3.27 -6.60 -15.60
CA CYS A 17 4.17 -5.67 -14.92
C CYS A 17 4.07 -5.88 -13.41
N ARG A 18 5.13 -6.44 -12.82
CA ARG A 18 5.28 -6.71 -11.37
C ARG A 18 6.40 -5.88 -10.75
N ASP A 19 6.69 -4.72 -11.32
CA ASP A 19 7.69 -3.81 -10.74
C ASP A 19 7.22 -3.28 -9.38
N ARG A 20 8.20 -2.97 -8.52
CA ARG A 20 7.99 -2.49 -7.15
C ARG A 20 7.00 -1.33 -7.07
N GLU A 21 7.12 -0.37 -7.99
CA GLU A 21 6.27 0.81 -8.02
C GLU A 21 4.81 0.47 -8.32
N THR A 22 4.57 -0.40 -9.30
CA THR A 22 3.23 -0.85 -9.67
C THR A 22 2.57 -1.58 -8.49
N ALA A 23 3.29 -2.48 -7.81
CA ALA A 23 2.76 -3.23 -6.68
C ALA A 23 2.43 -2.33 -5.47
N LEU A 24 3.35 -1.43 -5.08
CA LEU A 24 3.13 -0.49 -3.96
C LEU A 24 1.94 0.44 -4.20
N ARG A 25 1.81 0.99 -5.41
CA ARG A 25 0.68 1.86 -5.74
C ARG A 25 -0.63 1.09 -5.82
N LEU A 26 -0.62 -0.17 -6.25
CA LEU A 26 -1.82 -1.02 -6.23
C LEU A 26 -2.27 -1.31 -4.80
N LEU A 27 -1.36 -1.74 -3.93
CA LEU A 27 -1.64 -1.91 -2.50
C LEU A 27 -2.25 -0.65 -1.91
N PHE A 28 -1.61 0.49 -2.14
CA PHE A 28 -2.10 1.78 -1.63
C PHE A 28 -3.48 2.15 -2.15
N LEU A 29 -3.74 2.04 -3.45
CA LEU A 29 -5.06 2.39 -3.98
C LEU A 29 -6.15 1.42 -3.52
N CYS A 30 -5.80 0.14 -3.32
CA CYS A 30 -6.72 -0.84 -2.75
C CYS A 30 -7.10 -0.49 -1.31
N TRP A 31 -6.08 -0.24 -0.48
CA TRP A 31 -6.26 0.14 0.90
C TRP A 31 -6.95 1.49 1.06
N TYR A 32 -6.43 2.53 0.41
CA TYR A 32 -6.94 3.90 0.52
C TYR A 32 -8.35 4.06 -0.06
N GLY A 33 -8.66 3.34 -1.15
CA GLY A 33 -10.00 3.29 -1.72
C GLY A 33 -11.04 2.65 -0.80
N ASN A 34 -10.61 1.81 0.14
CA ASN A 34 -11.47 1.20 1.16
C ASN A 34 -11.54 2.00 2.47
N ILE A 35 -10.64 2.98 2.67
CA ILE A 35 -10.67 3.87 3.84
C ILE A 35 -11.62 5.04 3.61
N GLU A 36 -11.45 5.70 2.47
CA GLU A 36 -12.12 6.97 2.18
C GLU A 36 -13.37 6.76 1.32
N PRO A 37 -14.46 7.55 1.54
CA PRO A 37 -15.69 7.39 0.78
C PRO A 37 -15.48 7.69 -0.72
N PRO A 38 -16.31 7.07 -1.59
CA PRO A 38 -16.23 7.28 -3.04
C PRO A 38 -16.35 8.75 -3.47
N SER A 39 -17.03 9.59 -2.69
CA SER A 39 -17.14 11.04 -2.95
C SER A 39 -15.79 11.77 -2.92
N LEU A 40 -14.79 11.24 -2.20
CA LEU A 40 -13.45 11.82 -2.11
C LEU A 40 -12.46 11.15 -3.08
N THR A 41 -12.50 9.84 -3.18
CA THR A 41 -11.54 9.07 -4.00
C THR A 41 -11.97 8.92 -5.46
N GLY A 42 -13.29 8.92 -5.69
CA GLY A 42 -13.93 8.49 -6.93
C GLY A 42 -13.91 6.98 -7.16
N ILE A 43 -13.47 6.18 -6.18
CA ILE A 43 -13.42 4.72 -6.27
C ILE A 43 -14.73 4.16 -5.70
N GLU A 44 -15.55 3.54 -6.54
CA GLU A 44 -16.86 2.97 -6.15
C GLU A 44 -16.77 1.55 -5.60
N GLY A 45 -15.56 0.98 -5.59
CA GLY A 45 -15.27 -0.38 -5.16
C GLY A 45 -14.14 -0.96 -5.98
N ILE A 46 -13.48 -1.98 -5.43
CA ILE A 46 -12.33 -2.63 -6.04
C ILE A 46 -12.63 -4.12 -6.02
N PRO A 47 -13.15 -4.70 -7.13
CA PRO A 47 -13.74 -6.04 -7.15
C PRO A 47 -12.96 -7.10 -6.37
N ASP A 48 -11.99 -7.78 -6.92
CA ASP A 48 -11.04 -8.68 -6.28
C ASP A 48 -10.01 -8.00 -5.33
N GLY A 49 -10.40 -6.96 -4.57
CA GLY A 49 -9.46 -6.10 -3.81
C GLY A 49 -8.53 -6.85 -2.85
N GLN A 50 -9.06 -7.83 -2.12
CA GLN A 50 -8.25 -8.67 -1.22
C GLN A 50 -7.20 -9.47 -1.99
N GLU A 51 -7.61 -10.22 -3.01
CA GLU A 51 -6.71 -11.03 -3.83
C GLU A 51 -5.62 -10.16 -4.48
N LEU A 52 -5.99 -8.96 -4.94
CA LEU A 52 -5.06 -8.01 -5.53
C LEU A 52 -4.02 -7.50 -4.51
N CYS A 53 -4.42 -7.20 -3.28
CA CYS A 53 -3.50 -6.84 -2.20
C CYS A 53 -2.52 -7.98 -1.89
N GLU A 54 -3.03 -9.20 -1.72
CA GLU A 54 -2.22 -10.39 -1.42
C GLU A 54 -1.20 -10.66 -2.53
N GLN A 55 -1.63 -10.63 -3.80
CA GLN A 55 -0.74 -10.81 -4.95
C GLN A 55 0.30 -9.69 -5.08
N ALA A 56 -0.11 -8.43 -4.86
CA ALA A 56 0.77 -7.27 -4.91
C ALA A 56 1.88 -7.38 -3.85
N TYR A 57 1.52 -7.70 -2.62
CA TYR A 57 2.49 -7.88 -1.55
C TYR A 57 3.39 -9.11 -1.76
N ALA A 58 2.83 -10.24 -2.22
CA ALA A 58 3.63 -11.41 -2.58
C ALA A 58 4.68 -11.08 -3.66
N SER A 59 4.34 -10.26 -4.66
CA SER A 59 5.29 -9.82 -5.69
C SER A 59 6.44 -8.96 -5.18
N LEU A 60 6.26 -8.33 -4.02
CA LEU A 60 7.28 -7.55 -3.31
C LEU A 60 8.14 -8.43 -2.39
N GLY A 61 7.90 -9.74 -2.34
CA GLY A 61 8.59 -10.69 -1.46
C GLY A 61 7.74 -11.19 -0.28
N GLY A 62 6.52 -10.68 -0.11
CA GLY A 62 5.62 -11.07 0.97
C GLY A 62 6.26 -10.90 2.36
N SER A 63 5.98 -11.84 3.28
CA SER A 63 6.57 -11.86 4.63
C SER A 63 8.11 -11.98 4.66
N ALA A 64 8.73 -12.38 3.54
CA ALA A 64 10.19 -12.42 3.41
C ALA A 64 10.78 -11.10 2.87
N CYS A 65 9.96 -10.09 2.57
CA CYS A 65 10.42 -8.79 2.10
C CYS A 65 11.38 -8.14 3.11
N GLN A 66 12.46 -7.55 2.61
CA GLN A 66 13.47 -6.84 3.40
C GLN A 66 13.62 -5.38 2.94
N ASP A 67 12.81 -4.91 1.98
CA ASP A 67 12.84 -3.53 1.52
C ASP A 67 12.20 -2.63 2.60
N PRO A 68 12.96 -1.70 3.21
CA PRO A 68 12.46 -0.94 4.35
C PRO A 68 11.21 -0.11 4.04
N GLU A 69 11.09 0.42 2.81
CA GLU A 69 9.90 1.19 2.42
C GLU A 69 8.69 0.28 2.27
N VAL A 70 8.85 -0.90 1.65
CA VAL A 70 7.76 -1.87 1.54
C VAL A 70 7.29 -2.29 2.93
N CYS A 71 8.23 -2.67 3.80
CA CYS A 71 7.92 -3.08 5.16
C CYS A 71 7.24 -1.96 5.96
N PHE A 72 7.76 -0.73 5.91
CA PHE A 72 7.15 0.43 6.54
C PHE A 72 5.71 0.67 6.05
N VAL A 73 5.52 0.70 4.74
CA VAL A 73 4.23 1.01 4.11
C VAL A 73 3.19 -0.04 4.46
N VAL A 74 3.53 -1.33 4.33
CA VAL A 74 2.58 -2.42 4.58
C VAL A 74 2.29 -2.54 6.07
N ALA A 75 3.30 -2.46 6.95
CA ALA A 75 3.09 -2.46 8.39
C ALA A 75 2.16 -1.31 8.81
N LEU A 76 2.38 -0.11 8.27
CA LEU A 76 1.55 1.05 8.59
C LEU A 76 0.09 0.87 8.11
N MET A 77 -0.13 0.29 6.92
CA MET A 77 -1.49 -0.01 6.44
C MET A 77 -2.22 -0.99 7.38
N ILE A 78 -1.52 -2.02 7.84
CA ILE A 78 -2.02 -3.05 8.76
C ILE A 78 -2.33 -2.45 10.14
N GLU A 79 -1.47 -1.58 10.65
CA GLU A 79 -1.66 -0.92 11.95
C GLU A 79 -2.88 0.02 11.96
N LEU A 80 -3.09 0.75 10.86
CA LEU A 80 -4.16 1.72 10.77
C LEU A 80 -5.52 1.08 10.49
N CYS A 81 -5.62 0.29 9.43
CA CYS A 81 -6.88 -0.25 8.93
C CYS A 81 -6.66 -1.59 8.19
N PRO A 82 -6.41 -2.70 8.90
CA PRO A 82 -6.09 -3.99 8.28
C PRO A 82 -7.26 -4.56 7.47
N TRP A 83 -8.50 -4.27 7.87
CA TRP A 83 -9.72 -4.66 7.13
C TRP A 83 -9.80 -4.05 5.73
N CYS A 84 -9.11 -2.93 5.48
CA CYS A 84 -9.05 -2.30 4.15
C CYS A 84 -8.16 -3.07 3.17
N LEU A 85 -7.34 -4.01 3.66
CA LEU A 85 -6.56 -4.94 2.85
C LEU A 85 -7.26 -6.29 2.61
N GLY A 86 -8.48 -6.49 3.14
CA GLY A 86 -9.20 -7.75 3.09
C GLY A 86 -9.34 -8.39 4.47
N ASN A 87 -9.09 -9.70 4.57
CA ASN A 87 -9.20 -10.43 5.84
C ASN A 87 -8.10 -9.99 6.85
N PRO A 88 -8.44 -9.36 7.99
CA PRO A 88 -7.45 -8.91 8.98
C PRO A 88 -6.57 -10.05 9.51
N ASP A 89 -7.15 -11.22 9.79
CA ASP A 89 -6.45 -12.39 10.36
C ASP A 89 -5.32 -12.88 9.44
N HIS A 90 -5.47 -12.71 8.12
CA HIS A 90 -4.41 -13.02 7.16
C HIS A 90 -3.18 -12.13 7.40
N TRP A 91 -3.41 -10.83 7.61
CA TRP A 91 -2.34 -9.84 7.72
C TRP A 91 -1.57 -9.90 9.04
N GLU A 92 -2.14 -10.50 10.09
CA GLU A 92 -1.43 -10.80 11.33
C GLU A 92 -0.24 -11.76 11.13
N THR A 93 -0.30 -12.60 10.10
CA THR A 93 0.75 -13.62 9.83
C THR A 93 1.50 -13.37 8.54
N ALA A 94 0.86 -12.77 7.54
CA ALA A 94 1.48 -12.47 6.26
C ALA A 94 2.28 -11.16 6.29
N GLY A 95 1.89 -10.19 7.13
CA GLY A 95 2.50 -8.86 7.16
C GLY A 95 3.99 -8.85 7.53
N PRO A 96 4.64 -7.66 7.47
CA PRO A 96 5.99 -7.48 7.98
C PRO A 96 6.07 -7.90 9.46
N PRO A 97 7.21 -8.47 9.90
CA PRO A 97 7.34 -9.02 11.25
C PRO A 97 7.39 -7.95 12.36
N GLU A 98 7.66 -6.69 12.02
CA GLU A 98 7.78 -5.60 12.97
C GLU A 98 6.76 -4.49 12.67
N ALA A 99 6.52 -3.64 13.66
CA ALA A 99 5.70 -2.44 13.52
C ALA A 99 6.34 -1.42 12.56
N SER A 100 5.54 -0.53 11.99
CA SER A 100 5.99 0.50 11.04
C SER A 100 7.10 1.37 11.61
N ASP A 101 7.05 1.71 12.90
CA ASP A 101 8.06 2.52 13.59
C ASP A 101 9.45 1.87 13.64
N ALA A 102 9.54 0.54 13.58
CA ALA A 102 10.84 -0.13 13.52
C ALA A 102 11.53 0.06 12.15
N TYR A 103 10.75 0.20 11.08
CA TYR A 103 11.25 0.48 9.74
C TYR A 103 11.48 1.97 9.46
N ARG A 104 10.75 2.86 10.16
CA ARG A 104 10.81 4.33 9.97
C ARG A 104 12.24 4.90 9.89
N PRO A 105 13.21 4.54 10.75
CA PRO A 105 14.59 5.06 10.68
C PRO A 105 15.34 4.69 9.39
N HIS A 106 14.86 3.68 8.67
CA HIS A 106 15.46 3.14 7.46
C HIS A 106 14.79 3.64 6.17
N VAL A 107 13.73 4.45 6.29
CA VAL A 107 12.98 5.01 5.17
C VAL A 107 13.26 6.50 5.05
N SER A 108 13.63 6.94 3.84
CA SER A 108 13.85 8.34 3.55
C SER A 108 12.59 8.97 2.96
N ALA A 109 12.16 10.13 3.48
CA ALA A 109 11.06 10.90 2.89
C ALA A 109 11.30 11.21 1.40
N ALA A 110 12.57 11.34 0.99
CA ALA A 110 12.92 11.57 -0.41
C ALA A 110 12.57 10.38 -1.33
N SER A 111 12.43 9.15 -0.81
CA SER A 111 12.03 7.99 -1.63
C SER A 111 10.58 8.07 -2.08
N PHE A 112 9.76 8.89 -1.43
CA PHE A 112 8.36 9.13 -1.77
C PHE A 112 8.15 10.31 -2.73
N ALA A 113 9.16 11.15 -2.93
CA ALA A 113 9.04 12.37 -3.72
C ALA A 113 8.64 12.07 -5.18
N GLY A 114 7.66 12.82 -5.70
CA GLY A 114 7.22 12.70 -7.09
C GLY A 114 6.38 11.45 -7.42
N ARG A 115 5.93 10.68 -6.41
CA ARG A 115 5.17 9.44 -6.60
C ARG A 115 3.65 9.61 -6.48
N GLY A 116 3.18 10.85 -6.69
CA GLY A 116 1.76 11.23 -6.63
C GLY A 116 1.18 11.04 -5.22
N VAL A 117 -0.13 10.77 -5.15
CA VAL A 117 -0.87 10.65 -3.88
C VAL A 117 -0.28 9.58 -2.95
N TYR A 118 0.23 8.47 -3.49
CA TYR A 118 0.98 7.48 -2.72
C TYR A 118 2.17 8.12 -1.98
N GLY A 119 3.00 8.86 -2.72
CA GLY A 119 4.17 9.51 -2.19
C GLY A 119 3.83 10.61 -1.20
N GLU A 120 2.84 11.45 -1.52
CA GLU A 120 2.35 12.51 -0.64
C GLU A 120 1.83 11.95 0.69
N TYR A 121 1.02 10.89 0.64
CA TYR A 121 0.47 10.23 1.81
C TYR A 121 1.57 9.67 2.72
N PHE A 122 2.47 8.84 2.19
CA PHE A 122 3.52 8.23 3.02
C PHE A 122 4.62 9.21 3.42
N THR A 123 4.86 10.29 2.67
CA THR A 123 5.69 11.40 3.16
C THR A 123 5.06 12.03 4.40
N TYR A 124 3.76 12.31 4.36
CA TYR A 124 3.04 12.86 5.51
C TYR A 124 3.05 11.90 6.70
N MET A 125 2.84 10.60 6.50
CA MET A 125 2.87 9.62 7.59
C MET A 125 4.28 9.36 8.14
N LEU A 126 5.32 9.48 7.32
CA LEU A 126 6.71 9.30 7.74
C LEU A 126 7.21 10.51 8.55
N THR A 127 6.80 11.72 8.15
CA THR A 127 7.26 12.98 8.75
C THR A 127 6.31 13.52 9.83
N GLY A 128 5.04 13.12 9.77
CA GLY A 128 4.02 13.34 10.77
C GLY A 128 4.03 12.24 11.83
N VAL A 129 3.72 12.63 13.07
CA VAL A 129 3.84 11.87 14.33
C VAL A 129 5.25 11.86 14.93
N GLY A 130 5.67 13.06 15.35
CA GLY A 130 6.03 13.26 16.75
C GLY A 130 4.87 14.00 17.42
N GLY A 131 4.01 13.27 18.12
CA GLY A 131 2.94 13.78 18.97
C GLY A 131 3.05 13.11 20.33
#